data_AF-A0A2A5EEC9-F1
#
_entry.id   AF-A0A2A5EEC9-F1
#
_cell.length_a   1.000
_cell.length_b   1.000
_cell.length_c   1.000
_cell.angle_alpha   90.00
_cell.angle_beta   90.00
_cell.angle_gamma   90.00
#
_symmetry.space_group_name_H-M   'P 1'
#
loop_
_entity.id
_entity.type
_entity.pdbx_description
1 polymer ?
#
loop_
_entity_poly.entity_id
_entity_poly.type
_entity_poly.pdbx_seq_one_letter_code
_entity_poly.pdbx_strand_id
1 'polypeptide(L)'
;MKNSIKLMALAFIIVAMTSCKDDDTTTEPTPMGPDFSGTYIQADQMGRPAVNTVFINPDMKDKFNTTIPSEQAAAFEAMIKTNLEAVSPAYGNTGDKNLLGLGADAFAGLLATDVLNVSTDKPTTFYDGTNVLTGRALPDDVITVELILIFGGEGNLENPTLSDDHVDANDKAFLTSFPYLASPW
;
A
#
# COMPACT_ATOMS: atom_id res chain seq x y z
N MET A 1 85.65 -9.51 -3.50
CA MET A 1 85.83 -9.38 -4.95
C MET A 1 85.51 -10.71 -5.63
N LYS A 2 84.34 -10.80 -6.29
CA LYS A 2 84.09 -11.65 -7.46
C LYS A 2 82.77 -11.20 -8.10
N ASN A 3 82.85 -11.02 -9.41
CA ASN A 3 81.90 -10.36 -10.30
C ASN A 3 80.60 -11.14 -10.54
N SER A 4 79.53 -10.38 -10.73
CA SER A 4 78.57 -10.39 -11.85
C SER A 4 78.14 -11.74 -12.47
N ILE A 5 76.82 -11.95 -12.57
CA ILE A 5 76.03 -12.53 -13.69
C ILE A 5 74.72 -13.12 -13.16
N LYS A 6 73.61 -12.40 -13.38
CA LYS A 6 72.23 -12.84 -13.73
C LYS A 6 71.16 -11.94 -13.12
N LEU A 7 71.11 -10.72 -13.65
CA LEU A 7 69.91 -9.90 -13.74
C LEU A 7 68.93 -10.59 -14.73
N MET A 8 68.34 -11.73 -14.37
CA MET A 8 67.29 -12.38 -15.19
C MET A 8 66.59 -13.52 -14.43
N ALA A 9 66.00 -13.22 -13.26
CA ALA A 9 65.17 -14.21 -12.55
C ALA A 9 64.15 -13.55 -11.61
N LEU A 10 63.66 -12.34 -11.92
CA LEU A 10 62.69 -11.61 -11.09
C LEU A 10 61.40 -11.24 -11.84
N ALA A 11 61.04 -11.94 -12.92
CA ALA A 11 59.89 -11.57 -13.74
C ALA A 11 58.95 -12.72 -14.12
N PHE A 12 59.00 -13.86 -13.42
CA PHE A 12 58.18 -15.04 -13.81
C PHE A 12 57.45 -15.73 -12.65
N ILE A 13 57.11 -15.02 -11.57
CA ILE A 13 56.24 -15.54 -10.50
C ILE A 13 55.18 -14.49 -10.10
N ILE A 14 54.55 -13.83 -11.09
CA ILE A 14 53.29 -13.09 -10.90
C ILE A 14 52.42 -13.22 -12.15
N VAL A 15 52.21 -14.44 -12.66
CA VAL A 15 51.14 -14.73 -13.65
C VAL A 15 50.71 -16.19 -13.47
N ALA A 16 50.11 -16.52 -12.32
CA ALA A 16 49.56 -17.86 -12.09
C ALA A 16 48.32 -17.85 -11.18
N MET A 17 47.52 -16.78 -11.23
CA MET A 17 46.17 -16.73 -10.64
C MET A 17 45.21 -15.89 -11.51
N THR A 18 45.28 -16.08 -12.83
CA THR A 18 44.20 -15.66 -13.75
C THR A 18 43.68 -16.93 -14.43
N SER A 19 42.86 -17.66 -13.68
CA SER A 19 42.00 -18.71 -14.21
C SER A 19 40.55 -18.23 -14.08
N CYS A 20 40.08 -17.63 -15.17
CA CYS A 20 38.71 -17.67 -15.67
C CYS A 20 38.84 -17.24 -17.13
N LYS A 21 39.24 -18.21 -17.96
CA LYS A 21 39.05 -18.14 -19.41
C LYS A 21 38.01 -19.19 -19.72
N ASP A 22 36.78 -18.75 -19.88
CA ASP A 22 35.86 -19.35 -20.84
C ASP A 22 35.44 -18.20 -21.76
N ASP A 23 36.03 -18.21 -22.96
CA ASP A 23 35.56 -17.44 -24.11
C ASP A 23 34.24 -18.08 -24.55
N ASP A 24 33.15 -17.77 -23.87
CA ASP A 24 31.82 -17.84 -24.48
C ASP A 24 31.48 -16.41 -24.90
N THR A 25 31.73 -16.11 -26.18
CA THR A 25 30.95 -15.10 -26.90
C THR A 25 29.53 -15.64 -27.04
N THR A 26 28.84 -15.85 -25.93
CA THR A 26 27.40 -15.73 -25.89
C THR A 26 27.16 -14.23 -26.07
N THR A 27 26.53 -13.85 -27.18
CA THR A 27 25.65 -12.70 -27.12
C THR A 27 24.68 -13.01 -26.00
N GLU A 28 25.02 -12.60 -24.77
CA GLU A 28 24.08 -12.59 -23.66
C GLU A 28 22.81 -12.00 -24.24
N PRO A 29 21.71 -12.75 -24.32
CA PRO A 29 20.48 -12.19 -24.81
C PRO A 29 20.22 -11.00 -23.90
N THR A 30 20.33 -9.78 -24.46
CA THR A 30 19.94 -8.56 -23.76
C THR A 30 18.62 -8.88 -23.11
N PRO A 31 18.51 -8.78 -21.77
CA PRO A 31 17.32 -9.25 -21.08
C PRO A 31 16.13 -8.61 -21.78
N MET A 32 15.32 -9.41 -22.48
CA MET A 32 14.06 -9.01 -23.11
C MET A 32 13.00 -8.76 -22.02
N GLY A 33 13.44 -8.25 -20.88
CA GLY A 33 12.59 -7.69 -19.85
C GLY A 33 12.28 -6.24 -20.19
N PRO A 34 11.26 -5.65 -19.54
CA PRO A 34 11.02 -4.23 -19.63
C PRO A 34 12.30 -3.45 -19.28
N ASP A 35 12.66 -2.46 -20.10
CA ASP A 35 13.75 -1.53 -19.83
C ASP A 35 13.33 -0.63 -18.66
N PHE A 36 14.00 -0.78 -17.52
CA PHE A 36 13.80 0.04 -16.33
C PHE A 36 14.84 1.17 -16.20
N SER A 37 15.55 1.50 -17.28
CA SER A 37 16.41 2.68 -17.30
C SER A 37 15.55 3.96 -17.34
N GLY A 38 15.94 4.98 -16.57
CA GLY A 38 15.23 6.25 -16.53
C GLY A 38 15.23 6.92 -15.16
N THR A 39 14.59 8.08 -15.09
CA THR A 39 14.26 8.76 -13.83
C THR A 39 12.80 8.51 -13.53
N TYR A 40 12.53 7.88 -12.37
CA TYR A 40 11.17 7.63 -11.90
C TYR A 40 10.72 8.78 -11.01
N ILE A 41 9.47 9.18 -11.18
CA ILE A 41 8.76 10.06 -10.25
C ILE A 41 7.58 9.29 -9.68
N GLN A 42 7.22 9.58 -8.44
CA GLN A 42 6.01 9.05 -7.85
C GLN A 42 4.80 9.65 -8.58
N ALA A 43 3.92 8.79 -9.10
CA ALA A 43 2.66 9.19 -9.71
C ALA A 43 1.47 8.91 -8.78
N ASP A 44 1.56 7.86 -7.98
CA ASP A 44 0.51 7.43 -7.05
C ASP A 44 1.11 6.70 -5.84
N GLN A 45 0.37 6.69 -4.73
CA GLN A 45 0.63 5.86 -3.57
C GLN A 45 -0.58 4.98 -3.27
N MET A 46 -0.31 3.70 -3.03
CA MET A 46 -1.35 2.77 -2.63
C MET A 46 -1.66 2.96 -1.15
N GLY A 47 -2.86 3.46 -0.88
CA GLY A 47 -3.43 3.61 0.45
C GLY A 47 -4.57 2.63 0.71
N ARG A 48 -5.33 2.93 1.74
CA ARG A 48 -6.59 2.27 2.07
C ARG A 48 -7.63 2.54 0.98
N PRO A 49 -8.58 1.63 0.77
CA PRO A 49 -9.61 1.83 -0.23
C PRO A 49 -10.43 3.10 0.02
N ALA A 50 -10.97 3.64 -1.08
CA ALA A 50 -11.90 4.76 -1.14
C ALA A 50 -11.45 6.14 -0.60
N VAL A 51 -10.38 6.28 0.19
CA VAL A 51 -9.99 7.56 0.82
C VAL A 51 -9.79 8.68 -0.22
N ASN A 52 -8.91 8.47 -1.19
CA ASN A 52 -8.65 9.43 -2.28
C ASN A 52 -9.84 9.61 -3.24
N THR A 53 -10.73 8.62 -3.30
CA THR A 53 -11.92 8.66 -4.17
C THR A 53 -13.00 9.55 -3.56
N VAL A 54 -13.27 9.40 -2.26
CA VAL A 54 -14.43 9.97 -1.57
C VAL A 54 -14.09 11.31 -0.91
N PHE A 55 -12.93 11.43 -0.27
CA PHE A 55 -12.63 12.55 0.64
C PHE A 55 -11.66 13.57 0.10
N ILE A 56 -10.98 13.28 -1.02
CA ILE A 56 -10.02 14.21 -1.62
C ILE A 56 -10.67 14.91 -2.81
N ASN A 57 -10.64 16.24 -2.79
CA ASN A 57 -11.21 17.05 -3.85
C ASN A 57 -10.52 16.74 -5.19
N PRO A 58 -11.26 16.78 -6.33
CA PRO A 58 -10.73 16.40 -7.64
C PRO A 58 -9.44 17.13 -8.04
N ASP A 59 -9.31 18.41 -7.69
CA ASP A 59 -8.15 19.26 -7.96
C ASP A 59 -6.92 18.95 -7.08
N MET A 60 -7.10 18.13 -6.05
CA MET A 60 -6.10 17.83 -5.03
C MET A 60 -5.63 16.37 -5.07
N LYS A 61 -6.19 15.53 -5.94
CA LYS A 61 -5.86 14.10 -6.04
C LYS A 61 -4.40 13.85 -6.41
N ASP A 62 -3.87 14.55 -7.41
CA ASP A 62 -2.45 14.40 -7.80
C ASP A 62 -1.50 14.83 -6.68
N LYS A 63 -1.87 15.88 -5.93
CA LYS A 63 -1.11 16.31 -4.76
C LYS A 63 -1.18 15.26 -3.66
N PHE A 64 -2.36 14.69 -3.40
CA PHE A 64 -2.53 13.62 -2.43
C PHE A 64 -1.66 12.42 -2.79
N ASN A 65 -1.70 11.97 -4.05
CA ASN A 65 -0.95 10.85 -4.60
C ASN A 65 0.59 10.96 -4.47
N THR A 66 1.10 12.19 -4.35
CA THR A 66 2.53 12.49 -4.29
C THR A 66 2.99 13.00 -2.92
N THR A 67 2.07 13.28 -2.00
CA THR A 67 2.41 13.72 -0.64
C THR A 67 2.83 12.52 0.20
N ILE A 68 4.01 12.56 0.79
CA ILE A 68 4.50 11.45 1.62
C ILE A 68 3.59 11.24 2.85
N PRO A 69 3.42 9.99 3.35
CA PRO A 69 2.50 9.70 4.45
C PRO A 69 2.70 10.56 5.71
N SER A 70 3.95 10.89 6.06
CA SER A 70 4.26 11.74 7.22
C SER A 70 3.76 13.19 7.11
N GLU A 71 3.40 13.64 5.91
CA GLU A 71 2.91 14.99 5.63
C GLU A 71 1.41 15.02 5.28
N GLN A 72 0.79 13.86 5.00
CA GLN A 72 -0.60 13.81 4.53
C GLN A 72 -1.59 14.36 5.57
N ALA A 73 -1.45 13.98 6.85
CA ALA A 73 -2.35 14.46 7.89
C ALA A 73 -2.40 16.00 7.96
N ALA A 74 -1.22 16.63 7.99
CA ALA A 74 -1.10 18.09 7.99
C ALA A 74 -1.70 18.74 6.74
N ALA A 75 -1.68 18.06 5.59
CA ALA A 75 -2.13 18.60 4.32
C ALA A 75 -3.62 18.36 4.02
N PHE A 76 -4.21 17.27 4.53
CA PHE A 76 -5.51 16.77 4.05
C PHE A 76 -6.54 16.46 5.14
N GLU A 77 -6.17 16.37 6.42
CA GLU A 77 -7.11 16.00 7.49
C GLU A 77 -8.33 16.94 7.54
N ALA A 78 -8.10 18.25 7.44
CA ALA A 78 -9.19 19.24 7.43
C ALA A 78 -10.15 19.08 6.23
N MET A 79 -9.60 18.71 5.06
CA MET A 79 -10.40 18.43 3.87
C MET A 79 -11.21 17.15 4.06
N ILE A 80 -10.58 16.10 4.57
CA ILE A 80 -11.23 14.82 4.84
C ILE A 80 -12.38 15.01 5.83
N LYS A 81 -12.15 15.74 6.93
CA LYS A 81 -13.21 16.06 7.89
C LYS A 81 -14.37 16.81 7.23
N THR A 82 -14.06 17.89 6.51
CA THR A 82 -15.08 18.71 5.84
C THR A 82 -15.93 17.86 4.90
N ASN A 83 -15.28 17.00 4.10
CA ASN A 83 -15.97 16.15 3.16
C ASN A 83 -16.74 15.02 3.85
N LEU A 84 -16.21 14.45 4.94
CA LEU A 84 -16.92 13.47 5.77
C LEU A 84 -18.23 14.03 6.32
N GLU A 85 -18.19 15.21 6.94
CA GLU A 85 -19.37 15.88 7.50
C GLU A 85 -20.35 16.30 6.39
N ALA A 86 -19.85 16.60 5.19
CA ALA A 86 -20.70 16.95 4.05
C ALA A 86 -21.42 15.73 3.43
N VAL A 87 -20.76 14.57 3.38
CA VAL A 87 -21.33 13.37 2.73
C VAL A 87 -22.13 12.50 3.68
N SER A 88 -21.78 12.48 4.98
CA SER A 88 -22.39 11.57 5.93
C SER A 88 -23.41 12.26 6.84
N PRO A 89 -24.70 11.86 6.78
CA PRO A 89 -25.69 12.26 7.77
C PRO A 89 -25.35 11.81 9.20
N ALA A 90 -24.55 10.75 9.36
CA ALA A 90 -24.15 10.21 10.67
C ALA A 90 -23.11 11.08 11.40
N TYR A 91 -22.64 12.16 10.78
CA TYR A 91 -21.82 13.20 11.42
C TYR A 91 -22.51 14.58 11.38
N GLY A 92 -23.84 14.59 11.27
CA GLY A 92 -24.63 15.81 11.12
C GLY A 92 -24.72 16.67 12.39
N ASN A 93 -24.47 16.08 13.57
CA ASN A 93 -24.58 16.77 14.85
C ASN A 93 -23.30 16.68 15.67
N THR A 94 -23.16 17.63 16.60
CA THR A 94 -22.05 17.63 17.55
C THR A 94 -22.19 16.46 18.53
N GLY A 95 -21.15 15.61 18.57
CA GLY A 95 -21.09 14.47 19.48
C GLY A 95 -21.30 13.12 18.80
N ASP A 96 -21.79 13.14 17.55
CA ASP A 96 -22.00 11.95 16.74
C ASP A 96 -20.67 11.23 16.47
N LYS A 97 -20.74 9.90 16.45
CA LYS A 97 -19.60 9.00 16.27
C LYS A 97 -19.97 7.85 15.34
N ASN A 98 -18.95 7.23 14.75
CA ASN A 98 -19.15 5.96 14.05
C ASN A 98 -19.13 4.74 14.99
N LEU A 99 -19.25 3.56 14.39
CA LEU A 99 -19.17 2.26 15.06
C LEU A 99 -17.91 2.05 15.92
N LEU A 100 -16.82 2.79 15.63
CA LEU A 100 -15.56 2.74 16.41
C LEU A 100 -15.57 3.71 17.60
N GLY A 101 -16.65 4.47 17.80
CA GLY A 101 -16.73 5.52 18.80
C GLY A 101 -15.91 6.78 18.46
N LEU A 102 -15.52 6.95 17.18
CA LEU A 102 -14.74 8.09 16.71
C LEU A 102 -15.67 9.17 16.19
N GLY A 103 -15.50 10.40 16.69
CA GLY A 103 -16.13 11.59 16.09
C GLY A 103 -15.38 12.04 14.83
N ALA A 104 -15.95 13.01 14.11
CA ALA A 104 -15.44 13.45 12.81
C ALA A 104 -13.95 13.82 12.81
N ASP A 105 -13.47 14.57 13.81
CA ASP A 105 -12.05 14.92 13.94
C ASP A 105 -11.15 13.69 14.07
N ALA A 106 -11.48 12.78 14.99
CA ALA A 106 -10.68 11.59 15.26
C ALA A 106 -10.71 10.60 14.08
N PHE A 107 -11.87 10.45 13.43
CA PHE A 107 -11.98 9.59 12.25
C PHE A 107 -11.23 10.19 11.06
N ALA A 108 -11.35 11.50 10.80
CA ALA A 108 -10.57 12.17 9.77
C ALA A 108 -9.06 12.01 9.99
N GLY A 109 -8.56 12.19 11.22
CA GLY A 109 -7.16 11.95 11.55
C GLY A 109 -6.71 10.50 11.29
N LEU A 110 -7.57 9.52 11.57
CA LEU A 110 -7.31 8.11 11.24
C LEU A 110 -7.24 7.85 9.73
N LEU A 111 -8.05 8.56 8.93
CA LEU A 111 -8.06 8.42 7.47
C LEU A 111 -6.94 9.22 6.79
N ALA A 112 -6.46 10.29 7.41
CA ALA A 112 -5.58 11.26 6.75
C ALA A 112 -4.15 10.74 6.55
N THR A 113 -3.70 9.75 7.33
CA THR A 113 -2.48 9.00 7.03
C THR A 113 -2.86 7.73 6.28
N ASP A 114 -2.91 7.84 4.96
CA ASP A 114 -3.46 6.81 4.09
C ASP A 114 -2.40 5.77 3.72
N VAL A 115 -2.28 4.76 4.58
CA VAL A 115 -1.29 3.68 4.46
C VAL A 115 -1.93 2.31 4.61
N LEU A 116 -1.40 1.33 3.88
CA LEU A 116 -1.76 -0.08 4.04
C LEU A 116 -0.95 -0.71 5.16
N ASN A 117 -1.62 -1.00 6.27
CA ASN A 117 -1.03 -1.72 7.39
C ASN A 117 -1.01 -3.22 7.13
N VAL A 118 0.01 -3.91 7.64
CA VAL A 118 0.03 -5.37 7.72
C VAL A 118 0.59 -5.76 9.08
N SER A 119 -0.20 -6.49 9.85
CA SER A 119 0.27 -7.15 11.06
C SER A 119 1.08 -8.39 10.70
N THR A 120 2.23 -8.59 11.34
CA THR A 120 3.13 -9.74 11.09
C THR A 120 3.04 -10.84 12.15
N ASP A 121 2.46 -10.52 13.32
CA ASP A 121 2.38 -11.39 14.49
C ASP A 121 0.99 -11.45 15.13
N LYS A 122 0.05 -10.59 14.69
CA LYS A 122 -1.35 -10.53 15.11
C LYS A 122 -2.29 -10.68 13.90
N PRO A 123 -3.62 -10.87 14.10
CA PRO A 123 -4.57 -10.89 13.00
C PRO A 123 -4.42 -9.68 12.08
N THR A 124 -4.47 -9.95 10.77
CA THR A 124 -4.45 -8.94 9.71
C THR A 124 -5.86 -8.89 9.13
N THR A 125 -6.60 -7.84 9.47
CA THR A 125 -7.98 -7.62 9.02
C THR A 125 -8.28 -6.12 8.93
N PHE A 126 -9.21 -5.79 8.05
CA PHE A 126 -9.76 -4.46 7.91
C PHE A 126 -10.63 -4.14 9.13
N TYR A 127 -11.51 -5.05 9.51
CA TYR A 127 -12.28 -5.02 10.75
C TYR A 127 -12.91 -6.38 11.06
N ASP A 128 -12.71 -6.91 12.27
CA ASP A 128 -13.32 -8.18 12.74
C ASP A 128 -14.16 -8.01 14.02
N GLY A 129 -14.50 -6.77 14.37
CA GLY A 129 -15.15 -6.43 15.64
C GLY A 129 -14.18 -6.12 16.79
N THR A 130 -12.92 -6.54 16.70
CA THR A 130 -11.89 -6.30 17.73
C THR A 130 -10.69 -5.55 17.17
N ASN A 131 -10.12 -6.04 16.07
CA ASN A 131 -9.00 -5.46 15.36
C ASN A 131 -9.52 -4.49 14.30
N VAL A 132 -8.85 -3.34 14.16
CA VAL A 132 -9.27 -2.24 13.31
C VAL A 132 -8.08 -1.84 12.44
N LEU A 133 -8.23 -1.92 11.12
CA LEU A 133 -7.25 -1.44 10.14
C LEU A 133 -5.83 -1.99 10.35
N THR A 134 -5.77 -3.27 10.71
CA THR A 134 -4.51 -4.03 10.87
C THR A 134 -4.04 -4.66 9.55
N GLY A 135 -4.86 -4.54 8.52
CA GLY A 135 -4.58 -4.83 7.12
C GLY A 135 -5.84 -5.29 6.41
N ARG A 136 -5.75 -6.36 5.63
CA ARG A 136 -6.90 -6.93 4.91
C ARG A 136 -6.71 -8.45 4.75
N ALA A 137 -7.68 -9.21 5.24
CA ALA A 137 -7.82 -10.63 4.93
C ALA A 137 -8.63 -10.80 3.63
N LEU A 138 -8.47 -11.94 2.97
CA LEU A 138 -9.25 -12.28 1.77
C LEU A 138 -10.78 -12.18 1.96
N PRO A 139 -11.38 -12.66 3.06
CA PRO A 139 -12.83 -12.57 3.27
C PRO A 139 -13.30 -11.21 3.80
N ASP A 140 -12.43 -10.23 4.03
CA ASP A 140 -12.87 -8.93 4.54
C ASP A 140 -13.70 -8.19 3.48
N ASP A 141 -14.95 -7.90 3.84
CA ASP A 141 -15.82 -6.99 3.08
C ASP A 141 -15.47 -5.54 3.43
N VAL A 142 -14.42 -5.04 2.76
CA VAL A 142 -13.85 -3.72 3.05
C VAL A 142 -14.84 -2.60 2.73
N ILE A 143 -15.59 -2.71 1.63
CA ILE A 143 -16.47 -1.63 1.20
C ILE A 143 -17.66 -1.52 2.15
N THR A 144 -18.30 -2.63 2.51
CA THR A 144 -19.39 -2.59 3.51
C THR A 144 -18.90 -2.03 4.84
N VAL A 145 -17.73 -2.44 5.34
CA VAL A 145 -17.17 -1.85 6.56
C VAL A 145 -16.93 -0.35 6.42
N GLU A 146 -16.35 0.13 5.31
CA GLU A 146 -16.15 1.56 5.07
C GLU A 146 -17.47 2.33 5.06
N LEU A 147 -18.49 1.81 4.37
CA LEU A 147 -19.82 2.39 4.33
C LEU A 147 -20.46 2.45 5.72
N ILE A 148 -20.32 1.41 6.54
CA ILE A 148 -20.76 1.41 7.94
C ILE A 148 -20.04 2.49 8.76
N LEU A 149 -18.72 2.62 8.60
CA LEU A 149 -17.94 3.62 9.34
C LEU A 149 -18.25 5.06 8.94
N ILE A 150 -18.72 5.26 7.72
CA ILE A 150 -19.13 6.57 7.20
C ILE A 150 -20.58 6.85 7.60
N PHE A 151 -21.51 5.93 7.35
CA PHE A 151 -22.96 6.17 7.36
C PHE A 151 -23.73 5.48 8.50
N GLY A 152 -23.15 4.47 9.14
CA GLY A 152 -23.87 3.60 10.08
C GLY A 152 -24.14 4.20 11.47
N GLY A 153 -23.42 5.26 11.85
CA GLY A 153 -23.46 5.81 13.21
C GLY A 153 -22.88 4.85 14.27
N GLU A 154 -23.11 5.10 15.56
CA GLU A 154 -22.51 4.30 16.65
C GLU A 154 -23.04 2.87 16.71
N GLY A 155 -24.26 2.67 16.23
CA GLY A 155 -24.97 1.39 16.30
C GLY A 155 -25.03 0.62 14.99
N ASN A 156 -24.49 1.16 13.88
CA ASN A 156 -24.75 0.66 12.52
C ASN A 156 -26.25 0.60 12.17
N LEU A 157 -27.02 1.63 12.53
CA LEU A 157 -28.48 1.67 12.35
C LEU A 157 -29.01 2.97 11.76
N GLU A 158 -28.20 4.01 11.63
CA GLU A 158 -28.70 5.35 11.27
C GLU A 158 -29.09 5.46 9.80
N ASN A 159 -28.23 4.97 8.89
CA ASN A 159 -28.45 5.06 7.44
C ASN A 159 -28.25 3.69 6.77
N PRO A 160 -29.14 2.70 7.04
CA PRO A 160 -28.95 1.32 6.59
C PRO A 160 -28.91 1.17 5.07
N THR A 161 -29.56 2.08 4.32
CA THR A 161 -29.53 2.05 2.85
C THR A 161 -28.23 2.57 2.25
N LEU A 162 -27.35 3.16 3.07
CA LEU A 162 -26.04 3.69 2.66
C LEU A 162 -24.88 2.90 3.28
N SER A 163 -25.16 1.94 4.17
CA SER A 163 -24.15 1.26 5.00
C SER A 163 -23.81 -0.15 4.48
N ASP A 164 -24.10 -0.44 3.21
CA ASP A 164 -23.91 -1.76 2.60
C ASP A 164 -23.76 -1.64 1.07
N ASP A 165 -22.83 -2.38 0.48
CA ASP A 165 -22.58 -2.35 -0.98
C ASP A 165 -23.38 -3.42 -1.76
N HIS A 166 -24.09 -4.30 -1.04
CA HIS A 166 -24.88 -5.42 -1.54
C HIS A 166 -24.05 -6.47 -2.31
N VAL A 167 -22.77 -6.63 -1.98
CA VAL A 167 -21.86 -7.63 -2.57
C VAL A 167 -21.32 -8.58 -1.49
N ASP A 168 -22.16 -9.54 -1.07
CA ASP A 168 -21.86 -10.44 0.05
C ASP A 168 -20.68 -11.40 -0.17
N ALA A 169 -20.37 -11.75 -1.43
CA ALA A 169 -19.36 -12.76 -1.75
C ALA A 169 -18.86 -12.70 -3.20
N ASN A 170 -17.68 -13.28 -3.42
CA ASN A 170 -17.16 -13.54 -4.75
C ASN A 170 -17.93 -14.67 -5.46
N ASP A 171 -18.08 -14.55 -6.78
CA ASP A 171 -18.65 -15.60 -7.64
C ASP A 171 -17.86 -16.92 -7.61
N LYS A 172 -16.53 -16.82 -7.41
CA LYS A 172 -15.63 -17.96 -7.26
C LYS A 172 -14.96 -17.90 -5.88
N ALA A 173 -15.00 -19.02 -5.17
CA ALA A 173 -14.27 -19.17 -3.91
C ALA A 173 -12.77 -18.98 -4.12
N PHE A 174 -12.10 -18.40 -3.12
CA PHE A 174 -10.65 -18.30 -3.08
C PHE A 174 -10.00 -19.69 -3.16
N LEU A 175 -8.83 -19.75 -3.79
CA LEU A 175 -8.00 -20.96 -3.79
C LEU A 175 -7.46 -21.20 -2.38
N THR A 176 -7.22 -22.46 -2.02
CA THR A 176 -6.60 -22.82 -0.74
C THR A 176 -5.07 -22.70 -0.77
N SER A 177 -4.49 -22.28 -1.89
CA SER A 177 -3.05 -22.11 -2.10
C SER A 177 -2.77 -20.87 -2.94
N PHE A 178 -1.58 -20.30 -2.78
CA PHE A 178 -1.10 -19.19 -3.58
C PHE A 178 -1.29 -19.46 -5.09
N PRO A 179 -1.82 -18.50 -5.89
CA PRO A 179 -2.03 -17.08 -5.59
C PRO A 179 -3.31 -16.70 -4.81
N TYR A 180 -4.05 -17.65 -4.24
CA TYR A 180 -5.31 -17.48 -3.46
C TYR A 180 -6.49 -16.83 -4.20
N LEU A 181 -6.24 -15.89 -5.11
CA LEU A 181 -7.22 -15.33 -6.05
C LEU A 181 -7.64 -16.38 -7.07
N ALA A 182 -8.96 -16.51 -7.29
CA ALA A 182 -9.51 -17.32 -8.35
C ALA A 182 -9.22 -16.70 -9.73
N SER A 183 -9.31 -17.50 -10.80
CA SER A 183 -9.17 -16.98 -12.17
C SER A 183 -10.31 -16.00 -12.50
N PRO A 184 -10.08 -15.03 -13.40
CA PRO A 184 -11.16 -14.30 -14.06
C PRO A 184 -12.17 -15.28 -14.68
N TRP A 185 -13.40 -14.80 -14.90
CA TRP A 185 -14.58 -15.58 -15.30
C TRP A 185 -14.31 -16.68 -16.33
#